data_AF-A0A2E5KN05-F1
#
_entry.id   AF-A0A2E5KN05-F1
#
_cell.length_a   1.000
_cell.length_b   1.000
_cell.length_c   1.000
_cell.angle_alpha   90.00
_cell.angle_beta   90.00
_cell.angle_gamma   90.00
#
_symmetry.space_group_name_H-M   'P 1'
#
loop_
_entity.id
_entity.type
_entity.pdbx_description
1 polymer ?
#
loop_
_entity_poly.entity_id
_entity_poly.type
_entity_poly.pdbx_seq_one_letter_code
_entity_poly.pdbx_strand_id
1 'polypeptide(L)'
;METEVDLLQFFEATDSAETYTAGATIFQVGEEGRMTYVVRSGEVDLVLEETVLATVGEGEIFGELALIDQDERSATAKARTDCEVIPIDESKFLYMVHHTPYFSLDLLRIISGRLRAMNRLL
;
A
#
# COMPACT_ATOMS: atom_id res chain seq x y z
N MET A 1 -19.15 6.14 -14.82
CA MET A 1 -18.13 6.14 -15.88
C MET A 1 -16.89 5.62 -15.18
N GLU A 2 -16.50 4.38 -15.46
CA GLU A 2 -15.46 3.66 -14.72
C GLU A 2 -14.15 4.45 -14.75
N THR A 3 -13.71 4.93 -13.57
CA THR A 3 -12.59 5.86 -13.40
C THR A 3 -11.62 5.43 -12.30
N GLU A 4 -11.70 4.17 -11.87
CA GLU A 4 -10.86 3.60 -10.83
C GLU A 4 -10.01 2.50 -11.45
N VAL A 5 -8.69 2.60 -11.25
CA VAL A 5 -7.74 1.60 -11.75
C VAL A 5 -7.89 0.33 -10.94
N ASP A 6 -8.22 -0.79 -11.58
CA ASP A 6 -8.16 -2.11 -10.95
C ASP A 6 -6.70 -2.57 -10.84
N LEU A 7 -6.13 -2.39 -9.64
CA LEU A 7 -4.75 -2.73 -9.35
C LEU A 7 -4.51 -4.24 -9.39
N LEU A 8 -5.51 -5.07 -9.01
CA LEU A 8 -5.35 -6.52 -9.06
C LEU A 8 -5.26 -7.00 -10.50
N GLN A 9 -6.16 -6.53 -11.36
CA GLN A 9 -6.12 -6.87 -12.79
C GLN A 9 -4.81 -6.41 -13.45
N PHE A 10 -4.29 -5.25 -13.03
CA PHE A 10 -3.02 -4.73 -13.57
C PHE A 10 -1.83 -5.64 -13.21
N PHE A 11 -1.83 -6.23 -12.01
CA PHE A 11 -0.72 -7.05 -11.50
C PHE A 11 -0.95 -8.57 -11.58
N GLU A 12 -2.13 -9.02 -12.04
CA GLU A 12 -2.56 -10.42 -12.13
C GLU A 12 -1.57 -11.34 -12.88
N ALA A 13 -0.85 -10.80 -13.87
CA ALA A 13 -0.13 -11.60 -14.86
C ALA A 13 1.38 -11.78 -14.61
N THR A 14 2.01 -11.04 -13.68
CA THR A 14 3.47 -10.85 -13.77
C THR A 14 4.25 -10.97 -12.46
N ASP A 15 3.62 -10.82 -11.30
CA ASP A 15 4.37 -10.68 -10.04
C ASP A 15 4.13 -11.80 -9.03
N SER A 16 5.23 -12.34 -8.49
CA SER A 16 5.21 -13.33 -7.42
C SER A 16 4.69 -12.67 -6.15
N ALA A 17 3.45 -13.00 -5.77
CA ALA A 17 2.90 -12.57 -4.50
C ALA A 17 3.73 -13.12 -3.33
N GLU A 18 3.94 -12.28 -2.33
CA GLU A 18 4.53 -12.65 -1.05
C GLU A 18 3.42 -12.98 -0.06
N THR A 19 3.60 -14.07 0.68
CA THR A 19 2.61 -14.56 1.66
C THR A 19 3.06 -14.23 3.08
N TYR A 20 2.15 -13.71 3.89
CA TYR A 20 2.38 -13.40 5.31
C TYR A 20 1.26 -14.00 6.16
N THR A 21 1.60 -14.67 7.26
CA THR A 21 0.60 -15.17 8.21
C THR A 21 0.09 -14.03 9.10
N ALA A 22 -1.11 -14.15 9.65
CA ALA A 22 -1.65 -13.20 10.61
C ALA A 22 -0.66 -12.88 11.73
N GLY A 23 -0.48 -11.59 12.01
CA GLY A 23 0.47 -11.05 12.99
C GLY A 23 1.90 -10.83 12.45
N ALA A 24 2.24 -11.31 11.26
CA ALA A 24 3.57 -11.10 10.68
C ALA A 24 3.80 -9.64 10.30
N THR A 25 5.01 -9.14 10.53
CA THR A 25 5.43 -7.81 10.09
C THR A 25 5.91 -7.88 8.64
N ILE A 26 5.37 -7.02 7.78
CA ILE A 26 5.77 -6.88 6.37
C ILE A 26 6.97 -5.93 6.26
N PHE A 27 6.90 -4.78 6.93
CA PHE A 27 8.01 -3.84 7.11
C PHE A 27 7.82 -3.00 8.37
N GLN A 28 8.90 -2.40 8.88
CA GLN A 28 8.89 -1.56 10.08
C GLN A 28 8.97 -0.07 9.75
N VAL A 29 8.41 0.76 10.63
CA VAL A 29 8.62 2.21 10.61
C VAL A 29 10.11 2.53 10.70
N GLY A 30 10.58 3.52 9.94
CA GLY A 30 11.99 3.91 9.88
C GLY A 30 12.87 3.04 8.96
N GLU A 31 12.34 1.96 8.37
CA GLU A 31 13.08 1.21 7.35
C GLU A 31 13.12 1.96 6.01
N GLU A 32 14.15 1.72 5.20
CA GLU A 32 14.20 2.26 3.85
C GLU A 32 13.14 1.57 2.97
N GLY A 33 12.25 2.35 2.35
CA GLY A 33 11.14 1.83 1.56
C GLY A 33 11.37 1.88 0.05
N ARG A 34 11.94 0.81 -0.53
CA ARG A 34 12.20 0.73 -2.00
C ARG A 34 11.09 0.05 -2.82
N MET A 35 10.00 -0.34 -2.17
CA MET A 35 8.87 -1.03 -2.79
C MET A 35 7.56 -0.59 -2.15
N THR A 36 6.49 -0.61 -2.92
CA THR A 36 5.10 -0.53 -2.43
C THR A 36 4.42 -1.88 -2.67
N TYR A 37 3.22 -2.07 -2.12
CA TYR A 37 2.53 -3.34 -2.16
C TYR A 37 1.06 -3.13 -2.50
N VAL A 38 0.48 -4.06 -3.24
CA VAL A 38 -0.98 -4.19 -3.38
C VAL A 38 -1.44 -5.44 -2.65
N VAL A 39 -2.50 -5.34 -1.85
CA VAL A 39 -3.06 -6.49 -1.16
C VAL A 39 -3.84 -7.34 -2.18
N ARG A 40 -3.39 -8.56 -2.44
CA ARG A 40 -4.10 -9.52 -3.29
C ARG A 40 -5.22 -10.22 -2.52
N SER A 41 -4.98 -10.54 -1.25
CA SER A 41 -5.99 -11.08 -0.35
C SER A 41 -5.59 -10.83 1.09
N GLY A 42 -6.57 -10.72 1.99
CA GLY A 42 -6.35 -10.47 3.42
C GLY A 42 -6.43 -8.99 3.78
N GLU A 43 -5.97 -8.66 4.98
CA GLU A 43 -5.97 -7.31 5.53
C GLU A 43 -4.62 -6.98 6.17
N VAL A 44 -4.14 -5.75 6.00
CA VAL A 44 -2.88 -5.24 6.56
C VAL A 44 -3.16 -4.01 7.42
N ASP A 45 -2.71 -4.02 8.67
CA ASP A 45 -2.76 -2.87 9.56
C ASP A 45 -1.49 -2.02 9.42
N LEU A 46 -1.66 -0.71 9.24
CA LEU A 46 -0.59 0.30 9.30
C LEU A 46 -0.55 0.88 10.71
N VAL A 47 0.55 0.67 11.43
CA VAL A 47 0.67 0.92 12.87
C VAL A 47 1.81 1.89 13.18
N LEU A 48 1.54 2.91 14.00
CA LEU A 48 2.55 3.82 14.56
C LEU A 48 2.33 3.96 16.05
N GLU A 49 3.36 3.75 16.87
CA GLU A 49 3.32 3.92 18.33
C GLU A 49 2.08 3.26 18.97
N GLU A 50 1.82 1.99 18.64
CA GLU A 50 0.67 1.17 19.09
C GLU A 50 -0.71 1.56 18.52
N THR A 51 -0.81 2.65 17.76
CA THR A 51 -2.06 3.09 17.13
C THR A 51 -2.18 2.54 15.71
N VAL A 52 -3.29 1.87 15.40
CA VAL A 52 -3.65 1.49 14.02
C VAL A 52 -4.14 2.75 13.30
N LEU A 53 -3.32 3.24 12.36
CA LEU A 53 -3.62 4.43 11.56
C LEU A 53 -4.62 4.13 10.44
N ALA A 54 -4.52 2.94 9.85
CA ALA A 54 -5.41 2.44 8.81
C ALA A 54 -5.34 0.91 8.72
N THR A 55 -6.42 0.30 8.23
CA THR A 55 -6.45 -1.10 7.77
C THR A 55 -6.65 -1.07 6.26
N VAL A 56 -5.81 -1.81 5.53
CA VAL A 56 -5.75 -1.88 4.07
C VAL A 56 -6.17 -3.28 3.63
N GLY A 57 -7.18 -3.37 2.77
CA GLY A 57 -7.76 -4.62 2.29
C GLY A 57 -7.43 -4.93 0.83
N GLU A 58 -8.03 -6.00 0.32
CA GLU A 58 -7.90 -6.47 -1.06
C GLU A 58 -8.08 -5.34 -2.10
N GLY A 59 -7.15 -5.29 -3.06
CA GLY A 59 -7.12 -4.30 -4.13
C GLY A 59 -6.51 -2.95 -3.75
N GLU A 60 -6.26 -2.69 -2.47
CA GLU A 60 -5.67 -1.43 -2.03
C GLU A 60 -4.12 -1.47 -2.00
N ILE A 61 -3.51 -0.30 -2.24
CA ILE A 61 -2.06 -0.09 -2.23
C ILE A 61 -1.58 0.39 -0.86
N PHE A 62 -0.41 -0.05 -0.39
CA PHE A 62 0.23 0.47 0.83
C PHE A 62 1.76 0.53 0.74
N GLY A 63 2.36 1.31 1.63
CA GLY A 63 3.81 1.55 1.63
C GLY A 63 4.26 2.46 0.48
N GLU A 64 3.34 3.17 -0.15
CA GLU A 64 3.56 4.07 -1.28
C GLU A 64 4.35 5.33 -0.89
N LEU A 65 4.22 5.78 0.37
CA LEU A 65 4.74 7.09 0.80
C LEU A 65 6.26 7.18 0.61
N ALA A 66 7.01 6.19 1.10
CA ALA A 66 8.47 6.14 0.99
C ALA A 66 8.98 6.20 -0.46
N LEU A 67 8.21 5.68 -1.43
CA LEU A 67 8.56 5.80 -2.86
C LEU A 67 8.26 7.19 -3.42
N ILE A 68 7.24 7.87 -2.89
CA ILE A 68 6.78 9.19 -3.37
C ILE A 68 7.65 10.32 -2.82
N ASP A 69 7.90 10.31 -1.51
CA ASP A 69 8.64 11.37 -0.82
C ASP A 69 10.13 11.08 -0.64
N GLN A 70 10.58 9.87 -0.99
CA GLN A 70 11.95 9.39 -0.84
C GLN A 70 12.44 9.40 0.62
N ASP A 71 11.52 9.16 1.56
CA ASP A 71 11.79 9.06 2.99
C ASP A 71 11.65 7.60 3.51
N GLU A 72 11.94 7.39 4.80
CA GLU A 72 11.76 6.11 5.48
C GLU A 72 10.28 5.71 5.60
N ARG A 73 9.99 4.44 5.91
CA ARG A 73 8.63 3.97 6.18
C ARG A 73 7.99 4.80 7.30
N SER A 74 6.84 5.42 7.00
CA SER A 74 6.10 6.26 7.95
C SER A 74 5.31 5.50 9.01
N ALA A 75 5.12 4.19 8.84
CA ALA A 75 4.42 3.30 9.77
C ALA A 75 4.93 1.86 9.60
N THR A 76 4.64 0.99 10.58
CA THR A 76 4.86 -0.45 10.50
C THR A 76 3.66 -1.11 9.80
N ALA A 77 3.88 -1.92 8.78
CA ALA A 77 2.82 -2.74 8.18
C ALA A 77 2.81 -4.13 8.80
N LYS A 78 1.64 -4.56 9.32
CA LYS A 78 1.44 -5.90 9.90
C LYS A 78 0.28 -6.60 9.23
N ALA A 79 0.46 -7.85 8.87
CA ALA A 79 -0.60 -8.71 8.41
C ALA A 79 -1.64 -8.88 9.54
N ARG A 80 -2.87 -8.41 9.31
CA ARG A 80 -3.98 -8.55 10.26
C ARG A 80 -4.63 -9.92 10.15
N THR A 81 -4.76 -10.42 8.92
CA THR A 81 -5.13 -11.80 8.59
C THR A 81 -3.95 -12.48 7.88
N ASP A 82 -4.11 -13.73 7.48
CA ASP A 82 -3.24 -14.29 6.44
C ASP A 82 -3.39 -13.44 5.17
N CYS A 83 -2.27 -13.06 4.56
CA CYS A 83 -2.21 -12.10 3.46
C CYS A 83 -1.40 -12.65 2.28
N GLU A 84 -1.83 -12.30 1.09
CA GLU A 84 -1.01 -12.31 -0.13
C GLU A 84 -0.86 -10.87 -0.59
N VAL A 85 0.38 -10.41 -0.78
CA VAL A 85 0.67 -9.05 -1.23
C VAL A 85 1.58 -9.08 -2.45
N ILE A 86 1.34 -8.17 -3.39
CA ILE A 86 2.13 -8.08 -4.62
C ILE A 86 3.13 -6.94 -4.44
N PRO A 87 4.46 -7.24 -4.37
CA PRO A 87 5.48 -6.21 -4.30
C PRO A 87 5.65 -5.50 -5.64
N ILE A 88 5.71 -4.17 -5.59
CA ILE A 88 5.86 -3.28 -6.74
C ILE A 88 7.08 -2.41 -6.50
N ASP A 89 8.10 -2.59 -7.36
CA ASP A 89 9.30 -1.77 -7.32
C ASP A 89 9.06 -0.35 -7.86
N GLU A 90 10.01 0.53 -7.60
CA GLU A 90 9.98 1.94 -8.04
C GLU A 90 9.78 2.07 -9.56
N SER A 91 10.40 1.20 -10.36
CA SER A 91 10.33 1.30 -11.82
C SER A 91 8.91 1.06 -12.34
N LYS A 92 8.22 0.05 -11.79
CA LYS A 92 6.82 -0.26 -12.10
C LYS A 92 5.88 0.81 -11.56
N PHE A 93 6.11 1.27 -10.34
CA PHE A 93 5.32 2.35 -9.75
C PHE A 93 5.38 3.62 -10.62
N LEU A 94 6.59 4.04 -11.03
CA LEU A 94 6.76 5.18 -11.94
C LEU A 94 6.15 4.93 -13.31
N TYR A 95 6.26 3.71 -13.85
CA TYR A 95 5.56 3.35 -15.09
C TYR A 95 4.06 3.61 -14.99
N MET A 96 3.42 3.23 -13.87
CA MET A 96 1.99 3.49 -13.65
C MET A 96 1.67 4.98 -13.57
N VAL A 97 2.46 5.75 -12.82
CA VAL A 97 2.31 7.21 -12.71
C VAL A 97 2.37 7.88 -14.09
N HIS A 98 3.23 7.39 -14.99
CA HIS A 98 3.42 7.98 -16.31
C HIS A 98 2.44 7.48 -17.38
N HIS A 99 2.00 6.22 -17.30
CA HIS A 99 1.32 5.57 -18.42
C HIS A 99 -0.10 5.07 -18.10
N THR A 100 -0.50 5.06 -16.83
CA THR A 100 -1.85 4.62 -16.44
C THR A 100 -2.73 5.85 -16.18
N PRO A 101 -3.74 6.11 -17.02
CA PRO A 101 -4.66 7.21 -16.79
C PRO A 101 -5.28 7.14 -15.40
N TYR A 102 -5.42 8.29 -14.75
CA TYR A 102 -6.07 8.46 -13.44
C TYR A 102 -5.40 7.79 -12.23
N PHE A 103 -4.39 6.92 -12.41
CA PHE A 103 -3.69 6.27 -11.29
C PHE A 103 -3.19 7.26 -10.23
N SER A 104 -2.54 8.35 -10.64
CA SER A 104 -2.07 9.37 -9.70
C SER A 104 -3.20 10.06 -8.94
N LEU A 105 -4.38 10.22 -9.55
CA LEU A 105 -5.56 10.77 -8.87
C LEU A 105 -6.15 9.77 -7.88
N ASP A 106 -6.15 8.47 -8.21
CA ASP A 106 -6.58 7.41 -7.30
C ASP A 106 -5.66 7.32 -6.08
N LEU A 107 -4.34 7.38 -6.30
CA LEU A 107 -3.35 7.44 -5.24
C LEU A 107 -3.56 8.66 -4.32
N LEU A 108 -3.80 9.85 -4.90
CA LEU A 108 -4.11 11.05 -4.13
C LEU A 108 -5.41 10.92 -3.33
N ARG A 109 -6.44 10.24 -3.86
CA ARG A 109 -7.69 9.97 -3.14
C ARG A 109 -7.45 9.07 -1.93
N ILE A 110 -6.66 8.01 -2.09
CA ILE A 110 -6.27 7.08 -1.02
C ILE A 110 -5.54 7.85 0.09
N ILE A 111 -4.47 8.56 -0.25
CA ILE A 111 -3.67 9.34 0.72
C ILE A 111 -4.53 10.39 1.42
N SER A 112 -5.39 11.10 0.66
CA SER A 112 -6.31 12.10 1.23
C SER A 112 -7.34 11.47 2.18
N GLY A 113 -7.81 10.26 1.88
CA GLY A 113 -8.67 9.46 2.76
C GLY A 113 -7.98 9.08 4.06
N ARG A 114 -6.75 8.56 3.98
CA ARG A 114 -5.92 8.19 5.13
C ARG A 114 -5.61 9.39 6.03
N LEU A 115 -5.19 10.51 5.44
CA LEU A 115 -4.92 11.75 6.19
C LEU A 115 -6.17 12.24 6.95
N ARG A 116 -7.34 12.23 6.29
CA ARG A 116 -8.61 12.59 6.96
C ARG A 116 -8.98 11.61 8.07
N ALA A 117 -8.67 10.32 7.92
CA ALA A 117 -8.90 9.32 8.95
C ALA A 117 -7.99 9.54 10.16
N MET A 118 -6.69 9.76 9.91
CA MET A 118 -5.71 10.06 10.95
C MET A 118 -6.07 11.33 11.75
N ASN A 119 -6.53 12.39 11.09
CA ASN A 119 -6.98 13.60 11.79
C ASN A 119 -8.15 13.38 12.76
N ARG A 120 -8.89 12.26 12.67
CA ARG A 120 -9.96 11.90 13.62
C ARG A 120 -9.45 11.11 14.83
N LEU A 121 -8.17 10.73 14.85
CA LEU A 121 -7.51 10.05 15.96
C LEU A 121 -6.89 11.04 16.97
N LEU A 122 -6.76 12.31 16.58
CA LEU A 122 -6.34 13.44 17.43
C LEU A 122 -7.54 14.02 18.18
#